data_AF-A0ABD1W9L7-F1
#
_entry.id   AF-A0ABD1W9L7-F1
#
_cell.length_a   1.000
_cell.length_b   1.000
_cell.length_c   1.000
_cell.angle_alpha   90.00
_cell.angle_beta   90.00
_cell.angle_gamma   90.00
#
_symmetry.space_group_name_H-M   'P 1'
#
loop_
_entity.id
_entity.type
_entity.pdbx_description
1 polymer ?
#
loop_
_entity_poly.entity_id
_entity_poly.type
_entity_poly.pdbx_seq_one_letter_code
_entity_poly.pdbx_strand_id
1 'polypeptide(L)'
;MQCKSFTGYQLSSVGIIRLSRFEITMAKSEANNKPILAEDDATFEFERKRNRPERYDRHVAEETLKAIKKIDKVRVDREARHHAKRMKGKKAQVQKEAAKELEQSIHMVKAPAVLQKEHSLTLQKVYQKQTEDRMVE
;
A
#
# COMPACT_ATOMS: atom_id res chain seq x y z
N MET A 1 -8.27 25.10 -9.12
CA MET A 1 -7.83 24.98 -10.53
C MET A 1 -6.52 25.73 -10.69
N GLN A 2 -5.38 25.04 -10.72
CA GLN A 2 -4.11 25.67 -11.09
C GLN A 2 -3.34 24.68 -11.95
N CYS A 3 -3.38 24.89 -13.27
CA CYS A 3 -2.55 24.18 -14.24
C CYS A 3 -1.19 24.88 -14.29
N LYS A 4 -0.11 24.16 -14.01
CA LYS A 4 1.26 24.67 -14.19
C LYS A 4 1.74 24.22 -15.57
N SER A 5 1.79 25.14 -16.55
CA SER A 5 2.37 24.89 -17.87
C SER A 5 3.90 24.89 -17.78
N PHE A 6 4.57 23.84 -18.25
CA PHE A 6 6.04 23.79 -18.33
C PHE A 6 6.46 24.08 -19.78
N THR A 7 6.97 25.28 -20.03
CA THR A 7 7.56 25.65 -21.32
C THR A 7 9.05 25.29 -21.32
N GLY A 8 9.44 24.29 -22.10
CA GLY A 8 10.84 23.90 -22.29
C GLY A 8 11.45 24.49 -23.56
N TYR A 9 12.72 24.91 -23.48
CA TYR A 9 13.54 25.36 -24.61
C TYR A 9 14.67 24.33 -24.81
N GLN A 10 14.82 23.76 -26.01
CA GLN A 10 15.98 22.91 -26.32
C GLN A 10 17.05 23.73 -27.06
N LEU A 11 18.29 23.66 -26.58
CA LEU A 11 19.46 24.25 -27.23
C LEU A 11 20.04 23.21 -28.19
N SER A 12 19.88 23.43 -29.49
CA SER A 12 20.71 22.76 -30.50
C SER A 12 21.73 23.75 -31.05
N SER A 13 22.79 23.24 -31.70
CA SER A 13 23.88 24.07 -32.26
C SER A 13 23.43 25.10 -33.30
N VAL A 14 22.16 25.07 -33.73
CA VAL A 14 21.55 25.98 -34.71
C VAL A 14 20.49 26.91 -34.08
N GLY A 15 20.33 26.89 -32.75
CA GLY A 15 19.52 27.85 -32.02
C GLY A 15 18.52 27.26 -31.02
N ILE A 16 17.67 28.13 -30.48
CA ILE A 16 16.68 27.80 -29.47
C ILE A 16 15.38 27.38 -30.15
N ILE A 17 15.05 26.08 -30.12
CA ILE A 17 13.75 25.59 -30.60
C ILE A 17 12.77 25.62 -29.41
N ARG A 18 11.68 26.40 -29.54
CA ARG A 18 10.53 26.34 -28.61
C ARG A 18 9.78 25.04 -28.86
N LEU A 19 9.77 24.14 -27.87
CA LEU A 19 8.93 22.95 -27.93
C LEU A 19 7.45 23.37 -27.93
N SER A 20 6.60 22.62 -28.63
CA SER A 20 5.15 22.87 -28.65
C SER A 20 4.60 22.80 -27.23
N ARG A 21 3.68 23.71 -26.91
CA ARG A 21 3.05 23.80 -25.59
C ARG A 21 2.21 22.53 -25.37
N PHE A 22 2.80 21.54 -24.71
CA PHE A 22 2.11 20.29 -24.37
C PHE A 22 1.39 20.49 -23.04
N GLU A 23 0.06 20.37 -23.03
CA GLU A 23 -0.73 20.37 -21.81
C GLU A 23 -0.71 18.96 -21.20
N ILE A 24 0.11 18.74 -20.18
CA ILE A 24 0.00 17.53 -19.36
C ILE A 24 -1.02 17.82 -18.26
N THR A 25 -2.23 17.30 -18.43
CA THR A 25 -3.21 17.24 -17.34
C THR A 25 -2.85 16.05 -16.46
N MET A 26 -2.39 16.30 -15.22
CA MET A 26 -2.43 15.27 -14.19
C MET A 26 -3.89 15.04 -13.80
N ALA A 27 -4.60 14.20 -14.55
CA ALA A 27 -5.89 13.70 -14.12
C ALA A 27 -5.66 12.96 -12.79
N LYS A 28 -6.12 13.54 -11.68
CA LYS A 28 -6.17 12.82 -10.40
C LYS A 28 -7.04 11.59 -10.61
N SER A 29 -6.55 10.43 -10.19
CA SER A 29 -7.17 9.11 -10.35
C SER A 29 -8.47 8.90 -9.55
N GLU A 30 -9.16 9.99 -9.20
CA GLU A 30 -10.38 9.99 -8.38
C GLU A 30 -11.52 9.20 -9.05
N ALA A 31 -11.50 9.00 -10.37
CA ALA A 31 -12.51 8.24 -11.09
C ALA A 31 -12.50 6.72 -10.79
N ASN A 32 -11.33 6.11 -10.61
CA ASN A 32 -11.20 4.66 -10.37
C ASN A 32 -10.94 4.30 -8.90
N ASN A 33 -10.65 5.30 -8.07
CA ASN A 33 -10.56 5.18 -6.61
C ASN A 33 -11.82 5.70 -5.92
N LYS A 34 -12.90 5.97 -6.65
CA LYS A 34 -14.17 6.38 -6.05
C LYS A 34 -14.61 5.27 -5.10
N PRO A 35 -14.63 5.47 -3.78
CA PRO A 35 -15.22 4.48 -2.90
C PRO A 35 -16.67 4.38 -3.37
N ILE A 36 -17.08 3.21 -3.85
CA ILE A 36 -18.41 2.97 -4.45
C ILE A 36 -19.54 3.39 -3.48
N LEU A 37 -19.24 3.52 -2.19
CA LEU A 37 -20.10 4.09 -1.17
C LEU A 37 -20.36 5.61 -1.29
N ALA A 38 -19.60 6.38 -2.05
CA ALA A 38 -19.67 7.84 -2.03
C ALA A 38 -20.98 8.41 -2.58
N GLU A 39 -21.67 7.70 -3.47
CA GLU A 39 -22.90 8.20 -4.10
C GLU A 39 -24.15 7.92 -3.24
N ASP A 40 -24.15 6.83 -2.45
CA ASP A 40 -25.30 6.41 -1.63
C ASP A 40 -25.09 6.58 -0.10
N ASP A 41 -23.89 6.93 0.37
CA ASP A 41 -23.63 7.07 1.81
C ASP A 41 -24.10 8.43 2.35
N ALA A 42 -25.12 8.37 3.21
CA ALA A 42 -25.70 9.52 3.89
C ALA A 42 -24.70 10.34 4.74
N THR A 43 -23.50 9.83 5.04
CA THR A 43 -22.49 10.64 5.76
C THR A 43 -22.00 11.84 4.96
N PHE A 44 -21.99 11.78 3.62
CA PHE A 44 -21.54 12.89 2.77
C PHE A 44 -22.56 14.03 2.65
N GLU A 45 -23.83 13.76 2.97
CA GLU A 45 -24.89 14.77 2.98
C GLU A 45 -24.60 15.91 3.96
N PHE A 46 -23.91 15.62 5.06
CA PHE A 46 -23.59 16.58 6.10
C PHE A 46 -22.49 17.57 5.70
N GLU A 47 -21.72 17.29 4.64
CA GLU A 47 -20.62 18.14 4.14
C GLU A 47 -21.09 19.16 3.09
N ARG A 48 -22.38 19.13 2.72
CA ARG A 48 -22.96 20.03 1.72
C ARG A 48 -22.85 21.50 2.14
N LYS A 49 -22.58 22.36 1.16
CA LYS A 49 -22.55 23.82 1.36
C LYS A 49 -23.95 24.34 1.69
N ARG A 50 -24.10 24.98 2.86
CA ARG A 50 -25.32 25.70 3.23
C ARG A 50 -25.23 27.14 2.71
N ASN A 51 -26.20 27.54 1.87
CA ASN A 51 -26.26 28.87 1.26
C ASN A 51 -27.10 29.88 2.07
N ARG A 52 -27.59 29.50 3.25
CA ARG A 52 -28.31 30.37 4.17
C ARG A 52 -27.70 30.24 5.55
N PRO A 53 -27.28 31.35 6.19
CA PRO A 53 -26.83 31.30 7.57
C PRO A 53 -28.02 31.11 8.51
N GLU A 54 -27.83 30.27 9.52
CA GLU A 54 -28.76 30.12 10.63
C GLU A 54 -28.35 31.08 11.76
N ARG A 55 -29.32 31.55 12.56
CA ARG A 55 -29.01 32.31 13.78
C ARG A 55 -28.29 31.42 14.78
N TYR A 56 -27.38 32.00 15.56
CA TYR A 56 -26.65 31.26 16.57
C TYR A 56 -27.58 30.76 17.68
N ASP A 57 -27.54 29.45 17.91
CA ASP A 57 -28.09 28.79 19.08
C ASP A 57 -26.99 27.90 19.67
N ARG A 58 -26.71 28.07 20.97
CA ARG A 58 -25.66 27.34 21.67
C ARG A 58 -25.95 25.84 21.72
N HIS A 59 -27.20 25.43 21.92
CA HIS A 59 -27.56 24.02 22.00
C HIS A 59 -27.30 23.31 20.67
N VAL A 60 -27.68 23.95 19.56
CA VAL A 60 -27.42 23.46 18.20
C VAL A 60 -25.92 23.35 17.93
N ALA A 61 -25.13 24.36 18.33
CA ALA A 61 -23.68 24.32 18.19
C ALA A 61 -23.03 23.16 18.99
N GLU A 62 -23.48 22.91 20.22
CA GLU A 62 -22.95 21.81 21.04
C GLU A 62 -23.31 20.43 20.48
N GLU A 63 -24.55 20.26 20.01
CA GLU A 63 -25.03 19.01 19.40
C GLU A 63 -24.32 18.72 18.07
N THR A 64 -24.16 19.74 17.22
CA THR A 64 -23.44 19.61 15.94
C THR A 64 -21.99 19.20 16.15
N LEU A 65 -21.28 19.78 17.12
CA LEU A 65 -19.90 19.37 17.45
C LEU A 65 -19.81 17.90 17.89
N LYS A 66 -20.81 17.41 18.64
CA LYS A 66 -20.90 15.99 19.01
C LYS A 66 -21.23 15.11 17.80
N ALA A 67 -22.12 15.58 16.92
CA ALA A 67 -22.53 14.86 15.71
C ALA A 67 -21.39 14.71 14.71
N ILE A 68 -20.62 15.76 14.44
CA ILE A 68 -19.47 15.75 13.52
C ILE A 68 -18.50 14.62 13.88
N LYS A 69 -18.10 14.55 15.16
CA LYS A 69 -17.20 13.48 15.67
C LYS A 69 -17.76 12.07 15.48
N LYS A 70 -19.08 11.90 15.57
CA LYS A 70 -19.73 10.60 15.37
C LYS A 70 -19.79 10.24 13.89
N ILE A 71 -20.11 11.21 13.03
CA ILE A 71 -20.21 11.03 11.57
C ILE A 71 -18.84 10.60 11.02
N ASP A 72 -17.75 11.22 11.46
CA ASP A 72 -16.39 10.86 11.03
C ASP A 72 -16.04 9.40 11.38
N LYS A 73 -16.35 8.96 12.60
CA LYS A 73 -16.13 7.57 13.01
C LYS A 73 -16.91 6.59 12.14
N VAL A 74 -18.20 6.88 11.94
CA VAL A 74 -19.09 6.05 11.12
C VAL A 74 -18.57 5.96 9.68
N ARG A 75 -18.07 7.06 9.11
CA ARG A 75 -17.47 7.07 7.78
C ARG A 75 -16.27 6.14 7.69
N VAL A 76 -15.30 6.28 8.60
CA VAL A 76 -14.09 5.44 8.63
C VAL A 76 -14.45 3.96 8.78
N ASP A 77 -15.40 3.64 9.67
CA ASP A 77 -15.84 2.25 9.88
C ASP A 77 -16.52 1.65 8.64
N ARG A 78 -17.33 2.45 7.92
CA ARG A 78 -18.00 2.02 6.68
C ARG A 78 -17.00 1.80 5.55
N GLU A 79 -16.04 2.71 5.39
CA GLU A 79 -14.95 2.58 4.43
C GLU A 79 -14.12 1.31 4.68
N ALA A 80 -13.72 1.08 5.94
CA ALA A 80 -12.97 -0.11 6.34
C ALA A 80 -13.77 -1.40 6.04
N ARG A 81 -15.07 -1.39 6.34
CA ARG A 81 -15.96 -2.53 6.06
C ARG A 81 -16.10 -2.79 4.56
N HIS A 82 -16.26 -1.75 3.75
CA HIS A 82 -16.35 -1.89 2.30
C HIS A 82 -15.03 -2.41 1.71
N HIS A 83 -13.90 -1.90 2.18
CA HIS A 83 -12.59 -2.40 1.81
C HIS A 83 -12.43 -3.89 2.16
N ALA A 84 -12.81 -4.29 3.37
CA ALA A 84 -12.75 -5.68 3.80
C ALA A 84 -13.64 -6.60 2.94
N LYS A 85 -14.87 -6.15 2.60
CA LYS A 85 -15.77 -6.88 1.69
C LYS A 85 -15.15 -7.07 0.31
N ARG A 86 -14.54 -6.02 -0.25
CA ARG A 86 -13.83 -6.08 -1.54
C ARG A 86 -12.67 -7.08 -1.52
N MET A 87 -11.94 -7.16 -0.40
CA MET A 87 -10.77 -8.03 -0.28
C MET A 87 -11.07 -9.48 0.11
N LYS A 88 -12.31 -9.81 0.48
CA LYS A 88 -12.70 -11.13 1.03
C LYS A 88 -12.38 -12.32 0.09
N GLY A 89 -12.45 -12.13 -1.24
CA GLY A 89 -12.22 -13.19 -2.22
C GLY A 89 -10.75 -13.41 -2.63
N LYS A 90 -9.88 -12.41 -2.42
CA LYS A 90 -8.50 -12.44 -2.94
C LYS A 90 -7.68 -13.57 -2.34
N LYS A 91 -7.86 -13.88 -1.05
CA LYS A 91 -7.09 -14.96 -0.38
C LYS A 91 -7.28 -16.32 -1.06
N ALA A 92 -8.52 -16.64 -1.43
CA ALA A 92 -8.83 -17.90 -2.10
C ALA A 92 -8.26 -17.95 -3.53
N GLN A 93 -8.25 -16.82 -4.24
CA GLN A 93 -7.63 -16.72 -5.56
C GLN A 93 -6.12 -16.92 -5.48
N VAL A 94 -5.46 -16.21 -4.56
CA VAL A 94 -4.01 -16.33 -4.32
C VAL A 94 -3.62 -17.76 -3.97
N GLN A 95 -4.40 -18.44 -3.11
CA GLN A 95 -4.13 -19.85 -2.79
C GLN A 95 -4.27 -20.77 -4.00
N LYS A 96 -5.29 -20.55 -4.85
CA LYS A 96 -5.48 -21.33 -6.09
C LYS A 96 -4.35 -21.08 -7.09
N GLU A 97 -3.92 -19.84 -7.24
CA GLU A 97 -2.80 -19.46 -8.09
C GLU A 97 -1.49 -20.08 -7.58
N ALA A 98 -1.19 -19.96 -6.29
CA ALA A 98 -0.02 -20.58 -5.68
C ALA A 98 0.00 -22.11 -5.84
N ALA A 99 -1.17 -22.77 -5.74
CA ALA A 99 -1.26 -24.21 -5.98
C ALA A 99 -0.94 -24.58 -7.44
N LYS A 100 -1.44 -23.80 -8.41
CA LYS A 100 -1.15 -23.98 -9.84
C LYS A 100 0.33 -23.71 -10.14
N GLU A 101 0.90 -22.66 -9.58
CA GLU A 101 2.32 -22.34 -9.72
C GLU A 101 3.18 -23.45 -9.14
N LEU A 102 2.83 -23.98 -7.96
CA LEU A 102 3.53 -25.10 -7.34
C LEU A 102 3.48 -26.35 -8.23
N GLU A 103 2.31 -26.69 -8.81
CA GLU A 103 2.14 -27.82 -9.73
C GLU A 103 2.99 -27.68 -11.00
N GLN A 104 3.07 -26.48 -11.56
CA GLN A 104 3.88 -26.21 -12.76
C GLN A 104 5.39 -26.19 -12.47
N SER A 105 5.78 -25.73 -11.28
CA SER A 105 7.18 -25.48 -10.91
C SER A 105 7.80 -26.53 -9.99
N ILE A 106 7.14 -27.70 -9.81
CA ILE A 106 7.63 -28.81 -8.97
C ILE A 106 9.11 -29.12 -9.25
N HIS A 107 9.52 -29.05 -10.51
CA HIS A 107 10.87 -29.39 -10.97
C HIS A 107 11.96 -28.43 -10.48
N MET A 108 11.63 -27.17 -10.17
CA MET A 108 12.60 -26.14 -9.80
C MET A 108 13.08 -26.25 -8.35
N VAL A 109 12.37 -26.99 -7.50
CA VAL A 109 12.63 -27.07 -6.06
C VAL A 109 12.99 -28.51 -5.68
N LYS A 110 14.19 -28.72 -5.11
CA LYS A 110 14.52 -30.01 -4.47
C LYS A 110 13.62 -30.22 -3.27
N ALA A 111 13.11 -31.44 -3.10
CA ALA A 111 12.26 -31.78 -1.96
C ALA A 111 12.93 -31.36 -0.64
N PRO A 112 12.20 -30.70 0.28
CA PRO A 112 12.78 -30.10 1.48
C PRO A 112 13.51 -31.10 2.38
N ALA A 113 13.10 -32.38 2.34
CA ALA A 113 13.77 -33.48 3.05
C ALA A 113 15.22 -33.74 2.59
N VAL A 114 15.57 -33.39 1.34
CA VAL A 114 16.93 -33.52 0.81
C VAL A 114 17.85 -32.43 1.37
N LEU A 115 17.32 -31.22 1.62
CA LEU A 115 18.09 -30.10 2.16
C LEU A 115 18.44 -30.29 3.65
N GLN A 116 17.61 -31.00 4.41
CA GLN A 116 17.84 -31.25 5.84
C GLN A 116 18.99 -32.23 6.12
N LYS A 117 19.32 -33.13 5.18
CA LYS A 117 20.38 -34.14 5.35
C LYS A 117 21.80 -33.58 5.25
N GLU A 118 22.00 -32.46 4.54
CA GLU A 118 23.33 -31.88 4.31
C GLU A 118 23.94 -31.28 5.60
N HIS A 119 23.11 -30.92 6.58
CA HIS A 119 23.54 -30.27 7.83
C HIS A 119 24.19 -31.22 8.85
N SER A 120 24.06 -32.53 8.69
CA SER A 120 24.65 -33.53 9.61
C SER A 120 26.07 -33.98 9.24
N LEU A 121 26.61 -33.54 8.09
CA LEU A 121 27.94 -33.94 7.60
C LEU A 121 29.05 -32.93 7.92
N THR A 122 28.75 -31.85 8.64
CA THR A 122 29.75 -30.86 9.06
C THR A 122 30.56 -31.41 10.24
N LEU A 123 31.68 -32.05 9.94
CA LEU A 123 32.65 -32.57 10.91
C LEU A 123 33.11 -31.48 11.89
N GLN A 124 33.01 -31.75 13.19
CA GLN A 124 33.58 -30.91 14.25
C GLN A 124 35.10 -30.89 14.12
N LYS A 125 35.70 -29.69 14.04
CA LYS A 125 37.16 -29.52 14.12
C LYS A 125 37.65 -29.96 15.49
N VAL A 126 38.30 -31.12 15.54
CA VAL A 126 39.02 -31.61 16.72
C VAL A 126 40.24 -30.71 16.95
N TYR A 127 40.21 -29.90 18.01
CA TYR A 127 41.41 -29.21 18.50
C TYR A 127 42.24 -30.20 19.32
N GLN A 128 43.38 -30.63 18.77
CA GLN A 128 44.36 -31.41 19.51
C GLN A 128 45.15 -30.48 20.44
N LYS A 129 45.04 -30.70 21.75
CA LYS A 129 45.95 -30.08 22.73
C LYS A 129 47.25 -30.88 22.73
N GLN A 130 48.35 -30.24 22.33
CA GLN A 130 49.69 -30.80 22.50
C GLN A 130 50.02 -30.81 23.99
N THR A 131 50.31 -31.99 24.53
CA THR A 131 50.89 -32.20 25.85
C THR A 131 52.38 -31.91 25.76
N GLU A 132 52.84 -30.87 26.47
CA GLU A 132 54.26 -30.61 26.65
C GLU A 132 54.82 -31.57 27.70
N ASP A 133 55.46 -32.65 27.24
CA ASP A 133 56.42 -33.40 28.03
C ASP A 133 57.83 -32.97 27.61
N ARG A 134 58.54 -32.27 28.50
CA ARG A 134 60.01 -32.29 28.58
C ARG A 134 60.47 -31.71 29.91
N MET A 135 60.63 -32.59 30.90
CA MET A 135 61.67 -32.46 31.92
C MET A 135 62.80 -33.44 31.54
N VAL A 136 64.01 -32.95 31.29
CA VAL A 136 65.28 -33.65 31.62
C VAL A 136 66.39 -32.58 31.77
N GLU A 137 66.99 -32.57 32.96
CA GLU A 137 68.31 -32.10 33.45
C GLU A 137 68.84 -30.69 33.07
#